data_AF-A0A062XQU6-F1
#
_entry.id   AF-A0A062XQU6-F1
#
_cell.length_a   1.000
_cell.length_b   1.000
_cell.length_c   1.000
_cell.angle_alpha   90.00
_cell.angle_beta   90.00
_cell.angle_gamma   90.00
#
_symmetry.space_group_name_H-M   'P 1'
#
loop_
_entity.id
_entity.type
_entity.pdbx_description
1 polymer ?
#
loop_
_entity_poly.entity_id
_entity_poly.type
_entity_poly.pdbx_seq_one_letter_code
_entity_poly.pdbx_strand_id
1 'polypeptide(L)'
;MPKLAFVLFQSEALPLARAAQAWLINGWGAQKKDVCCRTIKPLDRLATDERPRWVAAQFRDLAGWIEREADQRGGPAVLRDAVGLVDFYDASCATLQAGTAQIIGQETPMVALASLLILVFPEIHWLPYVPHVPDSHFLGALGSKRWPDALSRVAGRNSSRFPALFDPSGLRETIRDWLRNEPEAQGSCDHLPRRRLLAAAVDEEEAYAAFNAFVAYRFGYRSLMITSESLLRATLGKGGGFEPNLTFEDLYLGFPDRSGGHLSALEKRDESFQGLEGARRRVFVTVGHTRGTTRKEIAQRNRQYLRASGFDYAFLIKPLPGLHRTWAKAQRPVRARKLSPELPFCWPPEAKAADEPQGHSSPGRLLSVAEILIARAAKLLGASNLTVVDAIHAATLALEAKELLGGKTPTVALDAISLQHEGEVVAESLFLGVEYNLDLKDRFREIEQEVKMVARWFHPRTRRRSELNARLTIIERLAKRFSDLHQVEEEMACLAEARRLRFDFWVRERWYRWPLWLLLRYVAFALSSLTRFVVAVVAWIFFFGVVHYLLHMTPESAGGGFVHALASSAYFFMTLQPCEGISHRTVVDAVLAFQGCVAFLNLGLLISHLYLTVSRR
;
A
#
# COMPACT_ATOMS: atom_id res chain seq x y z
N MET A 1 11.59 -21.01 -14.37
CA MET A 1 11.71 -20.53 -15.76
C MET A 1 10.59 -19.55 -16.02
N PRO A 2 10.86 -18.41 -16.71
CA PRO A 2 9.82 -17.42 -17.01
C PRO A 2 8.74 -18.07 -17.85
N LYS A 3 7.48 -17.82 -17.49
CA LYS A 3 6.33 -18.39 -18.19
C LYS A 3 5.94 -17.59 -19.44
N LEU A 4 6.53 -16.42 -19.63
CA LEU A 4 6.17 -15.50 -20.71
C LEU A 4 7.32 -14.54 -21.03
N ALA A 5 7.61 -14.34 -22.31
CA ALA A 5 8.58 -13.36 -22.78
C ALA A 5 7.96 -12.50 -23.89
N PHE A 6 8.13 -11.19 -23.79
CA PHE A 6 7.70 -10.22 -24.79
C PHE A 6 8.91 -9.69 -25.54
N VAL A 7 8.81 -9.67 -26.87
CA VAL A 7 9.87 -9.21 -27.76
C VAL A 7 9.28 -8.07 -28.60
N LEU A 8 9.61 -6.83 -28.23
CA LEU A 8 9.13 -5.60 -28.83
C LEU A 8 10.26 -4.91 -29.60
N PHE A 9 10.19 -4.94 -30.93
CA PHE A 9 11.24 -4.39 -31.79
C PHE A 9 10.63 -3.55 -32.91
N GLN A 10 11.36 -2.54 -33.37
CA GLN A 10 11.00 -1.84 -34.60
C GLN A 10 11.04 -2.81 -35.80
N SER A 11 10.22 -2.56 -36.82
CA SER A 11 10.18 -3.41 -38.02
C SER A 11 11.54 -3.55 -38.72
N GLU A 12 12.39 -2.53 -38.62
CA GLU A 12 13.73 -2.52 -39.22
C GLU A 12 14.71 -3.41 -38.47
N ALA A 13 14.48 -3.63 -37.17
CA ALA A 13 15.26 -4.53 -36.31
C ALA A 13 14.74 -5.98 -36.35
N LEU A 14 14.04 -6.40 -37.40
CA LEU A 14 13.48 -7.75 -37.51
C LEU A 14 14.54 -8.88 -37.38
N PRO A 15 15.73 -8.81 -37.99
CA PRO A 15 16.77 -9.83 -37.80
C PRO A 15 17.15 -9.98 -36.32
N LEU A 16 17.14 -8.86 -35.62
CA LEU A 16 17.50 -8.78 -34.22
C LEU A 16 16.42 -9.35 -33.30
N ALA A 17 15.15 -9.04 -33.59
CA ALA A 17 14.01 -9.64 -32.92
C ALA A 17 14.03 -11.18 -33.06
N ARG A 18 14.39 -11.69 -34.25
CA ARG A 18 14.55 -13.14 -34.50
C ARG A 18 15.71 -13.73 -33.71
N ALA A 19 16.84 -13.03 -33.62
CA ALA A 19 17.98 -13.47 -32.81
C ALA A 19 17.65 -13.51 -31.31
N ALA A 20 16.96 -12.48 -30.81
CA ALA A 20 16.48 -12.41 -29.43
C ALA A 20 15.48 -13.54 -29.12
N GLN A 21 14.53 -13.78 -30.02
CA GLN A 21 13.59 -14.90 -29.92
C GLN A 21 14.32 -16.25 -29.92
N ALA A 22 15.27 -16.46 -30.83
CA ALA A 22 16.06 -17.68 -30.89
C ALA A 22 16.89 -17.90 -29.62
N TRP A 23 17.46 -16.83 -29.04
CA TRP A 23 18.18 -16.91 -27.78
C TRP A 23 17.26 -17.22 -26.59
N LEU A 24 16.06 -16.63 -26.52
CA LEU A 24 15.06 -16.98 -25.50
C LEU A 24 14.65 -18.46 -25.59
N ILE A 25 14.50 -19.00 -26.80
CA ILE A 25 14.11 -20.40 -26.99
C ILE A 25 15.28 -21.35 -26.71
N ASN A 26 16.43 -21.12 -27.36
CA ASN A 26 17.54 -22.06 -27.36
C ASN A 26 18.50 -21.86 -26.18
N GLY A 27 18.76 -20.60 -25.80
CA GLY A 27 19.69 -20.24 -24.74
C GLY A 27 19.06 -20.23 -23.35
N TRP A 28 17.82 -19.72 -23.24
CA TRP A 28 17.10 -19.68 -21.97
C TRP A 28 16.24 -20.92 -21.72
N GLY A 29 15.83 -21.63 -22.79
CA GLY A 29 14.94 -22.79 -22.68
C GLY A 29 13.45 -22.42 -22.57
N ALA A 30 13.05 -21.22 -23.02
CA ALA A 30 11.64 -20.84 -23.07
C ALA A 30 10.90 -21.69 -24.13
N GLN A 31 9.66 -22.10 -23.86
CA GLN A 31 8.87 -22.78 -24.89
C GLN A 31 8.48 -21.77 -25.97
N LYS A 32 8.47 -22.18 -27.24
CA LYS A 32 8.15 -21.28 -28.36
C LYS A 32 6.80 -20.55 -28.20
N LYS A 33 5.79 -21.21 -27.60
CA LYS A 33 4.46 -20.64 -27.32
C LYS A 33 4.46 -19.55 -26.22
N ASP A 34 5.52 -19.48 -25.42
CA ASP A 34 5.68 -18.53 -24.33
C ASP A 34 6.47 -17.29 -24.77
N VAL A 35 6.95 -17.26 -26.02
CA VAL A 35 7.65 -16.09 -26.59
C VAL A 35 6.73 -15.36 -27.56
N CYS A 36 6.24 -14.20 -27.12
CA CYS A 36 5.33 -13.35 -27.86
C CYS A 36 6.11 -12.20 -28.52
N CYS A 37 6.11 -12.16 -29.85
CA CYS A 37 6.82 -11.14 -30.63
C CYS A 37 5.82 -10.14 -31.24
N ARG A 38 6.13 -8.85 -31.15
CA ARG A 38 5.35 -7.78 -31.78
C ARG A 38 6.29 -6.75 -32.39
N THR A 39 6.03 -6.39 -33.64
CA THR A 39 6.76 -5.31 -34.32
C THR A 39 6.09 -3.97 -34.06
N ILE A 40 6.91 -2.95 -33.77
CA ILE A 40 6.50 -1.56 -33.62
C ILE A 40 6.66 -0.88 -34.98
N LYS A 41 5.67 -0.07 -35.38
CA LYS A 41 5.71 0.66 -36.65
C LYS A 41 6.91 1.63 -36.65
N PRO A 42 7.62 1.79 -37.78
CA PRO A 42 8.79 2.66 -37.86
C PRO A 42 8.39 4.13 -37.69
N LEU A 43 9.29 4.92 -37.10
CA LEU A 43 9.04 6.31 -36.72
C LEU A 43 9.36 7.30 -37.85
N ASP A 44 10.24 6.91 -38.76
CA ASP A 44 11.01 7.76 -39.69
C ASP A 44 10.13 8.45 -40.75
N ARG A 45 8.84 8.12 -40.78
CA ARG A 45 7.83 8.69 -41.69
C ARG A 45 6.83 9.63 -41.01
N LEU A 46 6.93 9.83 -39.69
CA LEU A 46 5.98 10.65 -38.94
C LEU A 46 6.47 12.08 -38.78
N ALA A 47 5.59 13.04 -39.08
CA ALA A 47 5.83 14.44 -38.77
C ALA A 47 5.92 14.65 -37.25
N THR A 48 6.67 15.67 -36.80
CA THR A 48 6.94 15.91 -35.37
C THR A 48 5.67 16.08 -34.54
N ASP A 49 4.65 16.76 -35.09
CA ASP A 49 3.35 16.99 -34.48
C ASP A 49 2.46 15.73 -34.40
N GLU A 50 2.73 14.71 -35.23
CA GLU A 50 2.03 13.42 -35.19
C GLU A 50 2.59 12.47 -34.13
N ARG A 51 3.86 12.66 -33.72
CA ARG A 51 4.55 11.77 -32.78
C ARG A 51 3.79 11.57 -31.46
N PRO A 52 3.22 12.62 -30.82
CA PRO A 52 2.46 12.41 -29.59
C PRO A 52 1.23 11.52 -29.74
N ARG A 53 0.50 11.68 -30.85
CA ARG A 53 -0.68 10.86 -31.18
C ARG A 53 -0.26 9.43 -31.47
N TRP A 54 0.85 9.25 -32.17
CA TRP A 54 1.43 7.94 -32.44
C TRP A 54 1.82 7.22 -31.14
N VAL A 55 2.53 7.88 -30.21
CA VAL A 55 2.91 7.29 -28.91
C VAL A 55 1.67 6.83 -28.15
N ALA A 56 0.64 7.67 -28.05
CA ALA A 56 -0.60 7.31 -27.35
C ALA A 56 -1.36 6.16 -28.02
N ALA A 57 -1.36 6.10 -29.36
CA ALA A 57 -1.99 5.02 -30.10
C ALA A 57 -1.23 3.69 -29.96
N GLN A 58 0.10 3.72 -30.12
CA GLN A 58 0.95 2.54 -29.95
C GLN A 58 0.94 2.03 -28.51
N PHE A 59 0.99 2.93 -27.52
CA PHE A 59 0.91 2.55 -26.11
C PHE A 59 -0.37 1.76 -25.83
N ARG A 60 -1.53 2.26 -26.27
CA ARG A 60 -2.81 1.56 -26.09
C ARG A 60 -2.86 0.21 -26.81
N ASP A 61 -2.35 0.12 -28.04
CA ASP A 61 -2.29 -1.15 -28.78
C ASP A 61 -1.40 -2.19 -28.08
N LEU A 62 -0.18 -1.78 -27.71
CA LEU A 62 0.80 -2.67 -27.07
C LEU A 62 0.38 -3.09 -25.66
N ALA A 63 -0.13 -2.16 -24.85
CA ALA A 63 -0.63 -2.49 -23.52
C ALA A 63 -1.83 -3.43 -23.60
N GLY A 64 -2.77 -3.18 -24.52
CA GLY A 64 -3.89 -4.08 -24.77
C GLY A 64 -3.46 -5.45 -25.31
N TRP A 65 -2.38 -5.51 -26.10
CA TRP A 65 -1.81 -6.77 -26.56
C TRP A 65 -1.19 -7.57 -25.41
N ILE A 66 -0.35 -6.96 -24.57
CA ILE A 66 0.26 -7.61 -23.39
C ILE A 66 -0.82 -8.18 -22.46
N GLU A 67 -1.88 -7.40 -22.20
CA GLU A 67 -3.01 -7.87 -21.38
C GLU A 67 -3.73 -9.08 -21.98
N ARG A 68 -4.00 -9.07 -23.30
CA ARG A 68 -4.60 -10.22 -23.97
C ARG A 68 -3.73 -11.47 -23.90
N GLU A 69 -2.42 -11.32 -24.07
CA GLU A 69 -1.47 -12.43 -23.95
C GLU A 69 -1.39 -12.98 -22.51
N ALA A 70 -1.47 -12.10 -21.51
CA ALA A 70 -1.54 -12.49 -20.10
C ALA A 70 -2.84 -13.25 -19.78
N ASP A 71 -3.97 -12.75 -20.27
CA ASP A 71 -5.29 -13.36 -20.07
C ASP A 71 -5.40 -14.77 -20.62
N GLN A 72 -4.84 -15.01 -21.80
CA GLN A 72 -4.76 -16.34 -22.39
C GLN A 72 -3.95 -17.33 -21.56
N ARG A 73 -3.14 -16.85 -20.61
CA ARG A 73 -2.19 -17.65 -19.82
C ARG A 73 -2.53 -17.69 -18.32
N GLY A 74 -3.66 -17.13 -17.90
CA GLY A 74 -4.09 -17.13 -16.49
C GLY A 74 -4.24 -15.74 -15.86
N GLY A 75 -4.24 -14.68 -16.67
CA GLY A 75 -4.52 -13.32 -16.23
C GLY A 75 -3.28 -12.54 -15.78
N PRO A 76 -3.45 -11.35 -15.17
CA PRO A 76 -2.35 -10.41 -14.91
C PRO A 76 -1.23 -10.96 -14.01
N ALA A 77 -1.54 -11.93 -13.15
CA ALA A 77 -0.59 -12.53 -12.21
C ALA A 77 0.61 -13.23 -12.89
N VAL A 78 0.45 -13.67 -14.16
CA VAL A 78 1.52 -14.34 -14.92
C VAL A 78 2.65 -13.39 -15.30
N LEU A 79 2.38 -12.09 -15.30
CA LEU A 79 3.35 -11.06 -15.70
C LEU A 79 4.48 -10.88 -14.68
N ARG A 80 4.31 -11.36 -13.43
CA ARG A 80 5.36 -11.36 -12.39
C ARG A 80 6.59 -12.18 -12.76
N ASP A 81 6.38 -13.24 -13.55
CA ASP A 81 7.44 -14.11 -14.05
C ASP A 81 7.83 -13.74 -15.50
N ALA A 82 7.35 -12.62 -16.03
CA ALA A 82 7.54 -12.26 -17.43
C ALA A 82 8.78 -11.38 -17.65
N VAL A 83 9.33 -11.49 -18.85
CA VAL A 83 10.49 -10.71 -19.30
C VAL A 83 10.10 -9.91 -20.53
N GLY A 84 10.43 -8.63 -20.58
CA GLY A 84 10.16 -7.77 -21.73
C GLY A 84 11.45 -7.29 -22.38
N LEU A 85 11.79 -7.79 -23.57
CA LEU A 85 12.85 -7.25 -24.41
C LEU A 85 12.28 -6.11 -25.25
N VAL A 86 12.81 -4.89 -25.07
CA VAL A 86 12.32 -3.71 -25.81
C VAL A 86 13.46 -3.03 -26.50
N ASP A 87 13.28 -2.77 -27.80
CA ASP A 87 14.16 -1.93 -28.57
C ASP A 87 13.85 -0.45 -28.33
N PHE A 88 14.82 0.27 -27.76
CA PHE A 88 14.73 1.71 -27.54
C PHE A 88 15.42 2.50 -28.65
N TYR A 89 15.89 1.84 -29.71
CA TYR A 89 16.64 2.53 -30.73
C TYR A 89 15.78 3.60 -31.41
N ASP A 90 16.28 4.83 -31.33
CA ASP A 90 15.82 6.00 -32.05
C ASP A 90 17.11 6.73 -32.43
N ALA A 91 17.21 7.27 -33.65
CA ALA A 91 18.38 8.05 -34.04
C ALA A 91 18.62 9.23 -33.09
N SER A 92 17.56 9.75 -32.46
CA SER A 92 17.64 10.78 -31.41
C SER A 92 18.18 10.27 -30.07
N CYS A 93 18.07 8.97 -29.77
CA CYS A 93 18.61 8.38 -28.54
C CYS A 93 20.13 8.45 -28.47
N ALA A 94 20.83 8.50 -29.61
CA ALA A 94 22.28 8.70 -29.64
C ALA A 94 22.70 10.05 -29.04
N THR A 95 21.79 11.03 -28.99
CA THR A 95 22.00 12.37 -28.45
C THR A 95 21.40 12.61 -27.06
N LEU A 96 20.73 11.60 -26.47
CA LEU A 96 20.20 11.69 -25.11
C LEU A 96 21.34 11.85 -24.12
N GLN A 97 21.66 13.09 -23.76
CA GLN A 97 22.38 13.37 -22.54
C GLN A 97 21.58 12.77 -21.37
N ALA A 98 22.28 12.16 -20.42
CA ALA A 98 21.63 11.55 -19.25
C ALA A 98 20.76 12.61 -18.54
N GLY A 99 19.44 12.49 -18.65
CA GLY A 99 18.47 13.38 -18.00
C GLY A 99 17.50 14.14 -18.90
N THR A 100 17.57 14.05 -20.23
CA THR A 100 16.70 14.81 -21.15
C THR A 100 15.62 13.99 -21.87
N ALA A 101 15.36 12.74 -21.45
CA ALA A 101 14.30 11.93 -22.05
C ALA A 101 12.93 12.57 -21.80
N GLN A 102 12.38 13.20 -22.84
CA GLN A 102 11.06 13.80 -22.80
C GLN A 102 9.99 12.70 -22.90
N ILE A 103 9.37 12.37 -21.76
CA ILE A 103 8.25 11.40 -21.73
C ILE A 103 6.94 12.12 -22.07
N ILE A 104 6.88 13.43 -21.85
CA ILE A 104 5.74 14.28 -22.19
C ILE A 104 5.95 14.97 -23.54
N GLY A 105 7.18 15.37 -23.84
CA GLY A 105 7.54 16.06 -25.09
C GLY A 105 7.50 15.20 -26.36
N GLN A 106 8.00 15.80 -27.45
CA GLN A 106 7.84 15.30 -28.84
C GLN A 106 9.11 14.66 -29.43
N GLU A 107 10.25 14.84 -28.78
CA GLU A 107 11.56 14.58 -29.41
C GLU A 107 11.92 13.09 -29.45
N THR A 108 11.55 12.32 -28.42
CA THR A 108 11.97 10.91 -28.25
C THR A 108 10.78 9.95 -28.06
N PRO A 109 9.95 9.73 -29.10
CA PRO A 109 8.71 8.97 -29.00
C PRO A 109 8.90 7.49 -28.64
N MET A 110 10.00 6.84 -29.04
CA MET A 110 10.29 5.45 -28.67
C MET A 110 10.59 5.32 -27.17
N VAL A 111 11.39 6.24 -26.62
CA VAL A 111 11.71 6.28 -25.19
C VAL A 111 10.46 6.59 -24.38
N ALA A 112 9.62 7.52 -24.84
CA ALA A 112 8.35 7.81 -24.20
C ALA A 112 7.44 6.57 -24.20
N LEU A 113 7.26 5.89 -25.34
CA LEU A 113 6.45 4.68 -25.46
C LEU A 113 6.92 3.58 -24.49
N ALA A 114 8.22 3.30 -24.47
CA ALA A 114 8.77 2.26 -23.62
C ALA A 114 8.73 2.64 -22.13
N SER A 115 8.91 3.93 -21.80
CA SER A 115 8.72 4.42 -20.43
C SER A 115 7.29 4.22 -19.95
N LEU A 116 6.29 4.49 -20.79
CA LEU A 116 4.88 4.24 -20.46
C LEU A 116 4.60 2.75 -20.25
N LEU A 117 5.19 1.87 -21.07
CA LEU A 117 5.07 0.41 -20.90
C LEU A 117 5.71 -0.07 -19.59
N ILE A 118 6.88 0.46 -19.24
CA ILE A 118 7.57 0.15 -17.99
C ILE A 118 6.74 0.59 -16.77
N LEU A 119 6.12 1.78 -16.84
CA LEU A 119 5.28 2.30 -15.75
C LEU A 119 3.97 1.49 -15.61
N VAL A 120 3.36 1.05 -16.71
CA VAL A 120 2.07 0.34 -16.67
C VAL A 120 2.20 -1.15 -16.33
N PHE A 121 3.37 -1.75 -16.55
CA PHE A 121 3.67 -3.15 -16.23
C PHE A 121 4.89 -3.26 -15.28
N PRO A 122 4.73 -2.86 -14.01
CA PRO A 122 5.84 -2.85 -13.05
C PRO A 122 6.36 -4.24 -12.70
N GLU A 123 5.55 -5.28 -12.85
CA GLU A 123 5.92 -6.67 -12.58
C GLU A 123 6.76 -7.34 -13.66
N ILE A 124 6.79 -6.80 -14.89
CA ILE A 124 7.60 -7.35 -15.98
C ILE A 124 9.06 -6.95 -15.78
N HIS A 125 9.98 -7.90 -15.91
CA HIS A 125 11.40 -7.59 -15.94
C HIS A 125 11.78 -7.04 -17.32
N TRP A 126 11.79 -5.71 -17.44
CA TRP A 126 12.11 -5.00 -18.67
C TRP A 126 13.62 -4.93 -18.93
N LEU A 127 14.01 -5.32 -20.15
CA LEU A 127 15.36 -5.34 -20.68
C LEU A 127 15.44 -4.46 -21.93
N PRO A 128 15.80 -3.18 -21.75
CA PRO A 128 16.08 -2.28 -22.85
C PRO A 128 17.28 -2.76 -23.67
N TYR A 129 17.10 -2.75 -24.99
CA TYR A 129 18.18 -2.84 -25.94
C TYR A 129 18.50 -1.46 -26.50
N VAL A 130 19.78 -1.06 -26.41
CA VAL A 130 20.27 0.20 -26.99
C VAL A 130 21.65 -0.02 -27.62
N PRO A 131 21.76 -0.14 -28.95
CA PRO A 131 22.98 -0.58 -29.63
C PRO A 131 24.15 0.42 -29.60
N HIS A 132 23.88 1.70 -29.34
CA HIS A 132 24.83 2.79 -29.66
C HIS A 132 25.00 3.86 -28.58
N VAL A 133 24.62 3.60 -27.33
CA VAL A 133 24.72 4.63 -26.27
C VAL A 133 26.03 4.48 -25.49
N PRO A 134 26.89 5.52 -25.44
CA PRO A 134 28.05 5.55 -24.55
C PRO A 134 27.57 5.60 -23.09
N ASP A 135 28.27 4.87 -22.20
CA ASP A 135 28.10 4.78 -20.74
C ASP A 135 27.08 5.78 -20.11
N SER A 136 25.78 5.53 -20.30
CA SER A 136 24.73 6.35 -19.71
C SER A 136 24.35 5.78 -18.34
N HIS A 137 24.09 6.65 -17.36
CA HIS A 137 23.62 6.24 -16.03
C HIS A 137 22.38 5.33 -16.09
N PHE A 138 21.53 5.52 -17.10
CA PHE A 138 20.39 4.65 -17.40
C PHE A 138 20.85 3.20 -17.67
N LEU A 139 21.78 3.01 -18.61
CA LEU A 139 22.33 1.69 -18.92
C LEU A 139 23.16 1.08 -17.79
N GLY A 140 23.80 1.92 -16.97
CA GLY A 140 24.44 1.51 -15.72
C GLY A 140 23.45 0.91 -14.72
N ALA A 141 22.28 1.54 -14.52
CA ALA A 141 21.20 1.00 -13.69
C ALA A 141 20.60 -0.29 -14.27
N LEU A 142 20.66 -0.46 -15.59
CA LEU A 142 20.22 -1.64 -16.33
C LEU A 142 21.32 -2.71 -16.48
N GLY A 143 22.55 -2.43 -16.06
CA GLY A 143 23.68 -3.36 -16.05
C GLY A 143 24.24 -3.77 -17.41
N SER A 144 23.90 -3.09 -18.51
CA SER A 144 24.27 -3.54 -19.87
C SER A 144 25.32 -2.65 -20.54
N LYS A 145 26.61 -3.04 -20.44
CA LYS A 145 27.66 -2.47 -21.31
C LYS A 145 27.78 -3.19 -22.65
N ARG A 146 27.30 -4.45 -22.77
CA ARG A 146 27.21 -5.25 -24.01
C ARG A 146 26.06 -6.26 -23.91
N TRP A 147 25.37 -6.50 -25.02
CA TRP A 147 24.16 -7.34 -25.04
C TRP A 147 24.37 -8.79 -24.57
N PRO A 148 25.45 -9.50 -24.94
CA PRO A 148 25.68 -10.87 -24.47
C PRO A 148 25.82 -10.95 -22.95
N ASP A 149 26.60 -10.06 -22.35
CA ASP A 149 26.84 -10.06 -20.89
C ASP A 149 25.60 -9.66 -20.09
N ALA A 150 24.79 -8.74 -20.65
CA ALA A 150 23.52 -8.33 -20.06
C ALA A 150 22.50 -9.48 -20.09
N LEU A 151 22.38 -10.15 -21.24
CA LEU A 151 21.50 -11.30 -21.40
C LEU A 151 21.91 -12.47 -20.50
N SER A 152 23.21 -12.77 -20.37
CA SER A 152 23.69 -13.82 -19.46
C SER A 152 23.43 -13.47 -17.99
N ARG A 153 23.66 -12.22 -17.57
CA ARG A 153 23.35 -11.77 -16.20
C ARG A 153 21.86 -11.82 -15.92
N VAL A 154 21.03 -11.42 -16.87
CA VAL A 154 19.58 -11.45 -16.71
C VAL A 154 19.03 -12.87 -16.76
N ALA A 155 19.54 -13.72 -17.65
CA ALA A 155 19.21 -15.15 -17.67
C ALA A 155 19.56 -15.77 -16.31
N GLY A 156 20.72 -15.45 -15.73
CA GLY A 156 21.06 -15.83 -14.37
C GLY A 156 20.04 -15.36 -13.34
N ARG A 157 19.74 -14.06 -13.28
CA ARG A 157 18.79 -13.49 -12.30
C ARG A 157 17.36 -14.01 -12.46
N ASN A 158 16.87 -14.15 -13.69
CA ASN A 158 15.51 -14.64 -13.94
C ASN A 158 15.40 -16.16 -13.87
N SER A 159 16.49 -16.91 -14.07
CA SER A 159 16.50 -18.33 -13.72
C SER A 159 16.16 -18.52 -12.24
N SER A 160 16.56 -17.55 -11.40
CA SER A 160 16.21 -17.43 -9.98
C SER A 160 14.91 -16.67 -9.68
N ARG A 161 14.05 -16.39 -10.69
CA ARG A 161 12.76 -15.67 -10.55
C ARG A 161 12.89 -14.27 -9.92
N PHE A 162 13.72 -13.41 -10.51
CA PHE A 162 13.88 -12.03 -10.07
C PHE A 162 12.56 -11.23 -10.15
N PRO A 163 11.99 -10.76 -9.03
CA PRO A 163 10.71 -10.07 -9.02
C PRO A 163 10.88 -8.57 -9.26
N ALA A 164 10.38 -8.05 -10.39
CA ALA A 164 10.52 -6.63 -10.76
C ALA A 164 9.46 -5.69 -10.12
N LEU A 165 8.41 -6.27 -9.53
CA LEU A 165 7.21 -5.56 -9.07
C LEU A 165 7.51 -4.36 -8.15
N PHE A 166 8.54 -4.42 -7.31
CA PHE A 166 8.88 -3.34 -6.36
C PHE A 166 10.11 -2.50 -6.76
N ASP A 167 10.37 -2.42 -8.07
CA ASP A 167 11.44 -1.63 -8.70
C ASP A 167 12.85 -1.86 -8.09
N PRO A 168 13.29 -3.10 -7.84
CA PRO A 168 14.62 -3.33 -7.27
C PRO A 168 15.75 -2.71 -8.11
N SER A 169 15.61 -2.66 -9.43
CA SER A 169 16.60 -2.04 -10.34
C SER A 169 16.60 -0.50 -10.31
N GLY A 170 15.52 0.14 -9.86
CA GLY A 170 15.36 1.60 -9.94
C GLY A 170 15.02 2.12 -11.33
N LEU A 171 14.57 1.25 -12.24
CA LEU A 171 14.21 1.65 -13.59
C LEU A 171 13.01 2.59 -13.59
N ARG A 172 11.98 2.29 -12.79
CA ARG A 172 10.80 3.16 -12.69
C ARG A 172 11.12 4.45 -11.93
N GLU A 173 11.92 4.38 -10.88
CA GLU A 173 12.42 5.56 -10.17
C GLU A 173 13.19 6.49 -11.12
N THR A 174 14.01 5.95 -12.02
CA THR A 174 14.74 6.74 -13.03
C THR A 174 13.78 7.47 -13.98
N ILE A 175 12.74 6.76 -14.47
CA ILE A 175 11.69 7.35 -15.32
C ILE A 175 10.92 8.45 -14.58
N ARG A 176 10.61 8.24 -13.29
CA ARG A 176 9.95 9.25 -12.44
C ARG A 176 10.84 10.48 -12.23
N ASP A 177 12.15 10.28 -12.05
CA ASP A 177 13.10 11.38 -11.96
C ASP A 177 13.20 12.18 -13.26
N TRP A 178 13.13 11.53 -14.42
CA TRP A 178 13.03 12.23 -15.72
C TRP A 178 11.75 13.05 -15.81
N LEU A 179 10.58 12.45 -15.53
CA LEU A 179 9.29 13.16 -15.52
C LEU A 179 9.29 14.41 -14.64
N ARG A 180 10.01 14.35 -13.51
CA ARG A 180 10.14 15.49 -12.58
C ARG A 180 11.04 16.60 -13.08
N ASN A 181 12.12 16.26 -13.77
CA ASN A 181 13.13 17.20 -14.21
C ASN A 181 12.87 17.70 -15.64
N GLU A 182 11.86 17.15 -16.33
CA GLU A 182 11.46 17.55 -17.67
C GLU A 182 10.95 19.02 -17.65
N PRO A 183 11.58 19.95 -18.39
CA PRO A 183 11.24 21.37 -18.35
C PRO A 183 9.78 21.65 -18.72
N GLU A 184 9.25 20.93 -19.72
CA GLU A 184 7.85 21.01 -20.14
C GLU A 184 6.88 20.46 -19.08
N ALA A 185 7.38 19.65 -18.15
CA ALA A 185 6.62 19.02 -17.07
C ALA A 185 6.78 19.75 -15.72
N GLN A 186 7.53 20.85 -15.67
CA GLN A 186 7.88 21.53 -14.43
C GLN A 186 6.61 21.99 -13.67
N GLY A 187 6.46 21.56 -12.41
CA GLY A 187 5.25 21.74 -11.61
C GLY A 187 4.14 20.72 -11.87
N SER A 188 4.15 20.07 -13.05
CA SER A 188 3.18 19.03 -13.38
C SER A 188 3.46 17.69 -12.70
N CYS A 189 4.75 17.34 -12.53
CA CYS A 189 5.18 16.05 -11.97
C CYS A 189 5.95 16.17 -10.65
N ASP A 190 6.06 17.36 -10.05
CA ASP A 190 6.77 17.61 -8.79
C ASP A 190 6.28 16.75 -7.61
N HIS A 191 5.03 16.28 -7.69
CA HIS A 191 4.40 15.43 -6.68
C HIS A 191 4.89 13.99 -6.69
N LEU A 192 5.59 13.54 -7.75
CA LEU A 192 6.02 12.16 -7.87
C LEU A 192 7.01 11.82 -6.74
N PRO A 193 6.68 10.82 -5.89
CA PRO A 193 7.53 10.48 -4.76
C PRO A 193 8.80 9.77 -5.24
N ARG A 194 9.88 9.94 -4.45
CA ARG A 194 11.19 9.37 -4.73
C ARG A 194 11.51 8.19 -3.81
N ARG A 195 11.83 7.04 -4.41
CA ARG A 195 12.31 5.83 -3.71
C ARG A 195 13.79 5.61 -3.98
N ARG A 196 14.65 6.45 -3.39
CA ARG A 196 16.11 6.37 -3.61
C ARG A 196 16.76 5.15 -2.95
N LEU A 197 16.27 4.81 -1.77
CA LEU A 197 16.83 3.73 -0.95
C LEU A 197 16.32 2.38 -1.41
N LEU A 198 17.16 1.36 -1.30
CA LEU A 198 16.80 -0.02 -1.59
C LEU A 198 16.55 -0.78 -0.28
N ALA A 199 15.55 -1.63 -0.27
CA ALA A 199 15.30 -2.62 0.75
C ALA A 199 15.39 -4.04 0.17
N ALA A 200 15.59 -5.04 1.01
CA ALA A 200 15.45 -6.44 0.63
C ALA A 200 14.58 -7.18 1.66
N ALA A 201 13.66 -8.01 1.19
CA ALA A 201 12.90 -8.94 2.03
C ALA A 201 13.31 -10.37 1.67
N VAL A 202 13.87 -11.07 2.65
CA VAL A 202 14.52 -12.37 2.50
C VAL A 202 13.78 -13.37 3.37
N ASP A 203 13.00 -14.25 2.74
CA ASP A 203 12.20 -15.29 3.40
C ASP A 203 11.91 -16.40 2.38
N GLU A 204 12.04 -17.67 2.74
CA GLU A 204 11.69 -18.78 1.85
C GLU A 204 10.18 -18.86 1.56
N GLU A 205 9.35 -18.32 2.45
CA GLU A 205 7.91 -18.25 2.28
C GLU A 205 7.55 -17.03 1.41
N GLU A 206 7.07 -17.28 0.19
CA GLU A 206 6.77 -16.23 -0.78
C GLU A 206 5.81 -15.15 -0.22
N ALA A 207 4.80 -15.55 0.56
CA ALA A 207 3.87 -14.61 1.19
C ALA A 207 4.55 -13.66 2.18
N TYR A 208 5.48 -14.14 3.01
CA TYR A 208 6.24 -13.28 3.93
C TYR A 208 7.21 -12.37 3.17
N ALA A 209 7.94 -12.91 2.19
CA ALA A 209 8.86 -12.12 1.37
C ALA A 209 8.10 -11.01 0.62
N ALA A 210 6.96 -11.32 0.00
CA ALA A 210 6.12 -10.37 -0.71
C ALA A 210 5.55 -9.31 0.23
N PHE A 211 5.00 -9.72 1.38
CA PHE A 211 4.39 -8.79 2.34
C PHE A 211 5.42 -7.81 2.90
N ASN A 212 6.57 -8.29 3.35
CA ASN A 212 7.63 -7.43 3.89
C ASN A 212 8.27 -6.55 2.80
N ALA A 213 8.44 -7.06 1.58
CA ALA A 213 8.91 -6.25 0.45
C ALA A 213 7.92 -5.13 0.14
N PHE A 214 6.62 -5.43 0.14
CA PHE A 214 5.58 -4.45 -0.07
C PHE A 214 5.50 -3.42 1.07
N VAL A 215 5.66 -3.83 2.33
CA VAL A 215 5.76 -2.90 3.46
C VAL A 215 6.90 -1.91 3.22
N ALA A 216 8.10 -2.37 2.88
CA ALA A 216 9.22 -1.46 2.56
C ALA A 216 8.89 -0.55 1.37
N TYR A 217 8.29 -1.11 0.31
CA TYR A 217 7.93 -0.38 -0.90
C TYR A 217 6.91 0.74 -0.66
N ARG A 218 5.91 0.41 0.14
CA ARG A 218 4.81 1.26 0.56
C ARG A 218 5.27 2.48 1.36
N PHE A 219 6.39 2.34 2.07
CA PHE A 219 6.99 3.38 2.90
C PHE A 219 8.30 3.94 2.35
N GLY A 220 8.48 3.89 1.02
CA GLY A 220 9.44 4.74 0.32
C GLY A 220 10.76 4.09 -0.08
N TYR A 221 10.88 2.78 0.04
CA TYR A 221 12.03 2.04 -0.49
C TYR A 221 11.69 1.45 -1.86
N ARG A 222 12.68 1.29 -2.72
CA ARG A 222 12.63 0.21 -3.73
C ARG A 222 12.83 -1.10 -2.98
N SER A 223 12.24 -2.20 -3.41
CA SER A 223 12.38 -3.46 -2.67
C SER A 223 12.76 -4.63 -3.55
N LEU A 224 13.66 -5.46 -3.04
CA LEU A 224 14.03 -6.74 -3.62
C LEU A 224 13.39 -7.85 -2.81
N MET A 225 12.48 -8.61 -3.41
CA MET A 225 11.89 -9.81 -2.80
C MET A 225 12.77 -11.02 -3.12
N ILE A 226 13.22 -11.74 -2.09
CA ILE A 226 14.15 -12.87 -2.22
C ILE A 226 13.55 -14.10 -1.55
N THR A 227 13.26 -15.12 -2.36
CA THR A 227 12.63 -16.38 -1.92
C THR A 227 13.50 -17.62 -2.17
N SER A 228 14.72 -17.44 -2.64
CA SER A 228 15.66 -18.54 -2.95
C SER A 228 17.10 -18.16 -2.64
N GLU A 229 17.95 -19.16 -2.35
CA GLU A 229 19.37 -18.94 -2.09
C GLU A 229 20.08 -18.50 -3.38
N SER A 230 19.70 -19.05 -4.54
CA SER A 230 20.26 -18.65 -5.83
C SER A 230 20.02 -17.17 -6.11
N LEU A 231 18.81 -16.66 -5.83
CA LEU A 231 18.51 -15.23 -5.98
C LEU A 231 19.28 -14.39 -4.95
N LEU A 232 19.34 -14.84 -3.69
CA LEU A 232 20.11 -14.18 -2.64
C LEU A 232 21.58 -14.04 -3.02
N ARG A 233 22.20 -15.11 -3.53
CA ARG A 233 23.59 -15.13 -3.99
C ARG A 233 23.80 -14.23 -5.21
N ALA A 234 22.89 -14.29 -6.18
CA ALA A 234 22.99 -13.50 -7.42
C ALA A 234 22.83 -11.99 -7.20
N THR A 235 22.22 -11.58 -6.08
CA THR A 235 21.90 -10.16 -5.80
C THR A 235 22.72 -9.58 -4.64
N LEU A 236 22.81 -10.29 -3.52
CA LEU A 236 23.46 -9.85 -2.28
C LEU A 236 24.73 -10.65 -1.94
N GLY A 237 25.09 -11.65 -2.75
CA GLY A 237 26.36 -12.35 -2.66
C GLY A 237 27.54 -11.54 -3.24
N LYS A 238 28.74 -12.12 -3.19
CA LYS A 238 29.95 -11.52 -3.78
C LYS A 238 29.74 -11.26 -5.28
N GLY A 239 29.74 -9.98 -5.67
CA GLY A 239 29.52 -9.55 -7.07
C GLY A 239 28.05 -9.35 -7.48
N GLY A 240 27.09 -9.52 -6.58
CA GLY A 240 25.66 -9.34 -6.89
C GLY A 240 25.25 -7.88 -7.13
N GLY A 241 25.98 -6.94 -6.53
CA GLY A 241 25.92 -5.49 -6.81
C GLY A 241 24.76 -4.74 -6.16
N PHE A 242 23.85 -5.40 -5.44
CA PHE A 242 22.81 -4.73 -4.67
C PHE A 242 23.26 -4.46 -3.24
N GLU A 243 23.05 -3.23 -2.78
CA GLU A 243 23.41 -2.75 -1.44
C GLU A 243 22.15 -2.19 -0.74
N PRO A 244 21.31 -3.05 -0.14
CA PRO A 244 20.09 -2.60 0.52
C PRO A 244 20.41 -1.74 1.73
N ASN A 245 19.67 -0.64 1.92
CA ASN A 245 19.72 0.18 3.12
C ASN A 245 18.91 -0.44 4.27
N LEU A 246 17.89 -1.22 3.95
CA LEU A 246 17.01 -1.89 4.90
C LEU A 246 16.82 -3.36 4.50
N THR A 247 16.90 -4.28 5.46
CA THR A 247 16.55 -5.68 5.21
C THR A 247 15.45 -6.15 6.15
N PHE A 248 14.53 -6.96 5.63
CA PHE A 248 13.65 -7.84 6.40
C PHE A 248 14.13 -9.26 6.17
N GLU A 249 14.57 -9.94 7.21
CA GLU A 249 15.23 -11.26 7.08
C GLU A 249 14.53 -12.26 8.01
N ASP A 250 14.07 -13.40 7.49
CA ASP A 250 13.80 -14.52 8.40
C ASP A 250 15.11 -14.89 9.12
N LEU A 251 15.04 -15.03 10.44
CA LEU A 251 16.16 -15.48 11.24
C LEU A 251 16.52 -16.94 10.95
N TYR A 252 15.55 -17.75 10.52
CA TYR A 252 15.70 -19.19 10.34
C TYR A 252 15.58 -19.65 8.88
N LEU A 253 16.19 -18.90 7.97
CA LEU A 253 16.14 -19.16 6.52
C LEU A 253 16.38 -20.63 6.13
N GLY A 254 15.42 -21.16 5.38
CA GLY A 254 15.33 -22.56 4.98
C GLY A 254 15.12 -22.77 3.49
N PHE A 255 15.81 -22.00 2.62
CA PHE A 255 15.58 -22.03 1.17
C PHE A 255 15.56 -23.45 0.57
N PRO A 256 14.61 -23.75 -0.33
CA PRO A 256 14.52 -25.06 -0.99
C PRO A 256 15.73 -25.41 -1.87
N ASP A 257 16.37 -24.40 -2.47
CA ASP A 257 17.50 -24.55 -3.39
C ASP A 257 18.86 -24.43 -2.68
N ARG A 258 18.89 -24.63 -1.36
CA ARG A 258 20.11 -24.38 -0.58
C ARG A 258 21.23 -25.38 -0.86
N SER A 259 22.46 -24.89 -0.90
CA SER A 259 23.66 -25.69 -1.26
C SER A 259 24.53 -26.11 -0.08
N GLY A 260 24.20 -25.70 1.16
CA GLY A 260 25.05 -25.92 2.33
C GLY A 260 24.36 -25.79 3.70
N GLY A 261 25.14 -25.35 4.70
CA GLY A 261 24.74 -25.30 6.10
C GLY A 261 23.62 -24.30 6.43
N HIS A 262 23.11 -24.36 7.66
CA HIS A 262 22.02 -23.50 8.11
C HIS A 262 22.38 -22.00 8.06
N LEU A 263 21.53 -21.21 7.40
CA LEU A 263 21.64 -19.74 7.30
C LEU A 263 21.14 -19.00 8.55
N SER A 264 21.01 -19.69 9.68
CA SER A 264 20.57 -19.10 10.96
C SER A 264 21.72 -18.50 11.77
N ALA A 265 22.98 -18.83 11.44
CA ALA A 265 24.15 -18.23 12.06
C ALA A 265 24.49 -16.93 11.32
N LEU A 266 24.19 -15.77 11.93
CA LEU A 266 24.27 -14.47 11.26
C LEU A 266 25.68 -14.14 10.77
N GLU A 267 26.70 -14.42 11.57
CA GLU A 267 28.10 -14.19 11.23
C GLU A 267 28.50 -14.90 9.91
N LYS A 268 28.24 -16.21 9.81
CA LYS A 268 28.51 -16.98 8.59
C LYS A 268 27.65 -16.56 7.40
N ARG A 269 26.41 -16.14 7.68
CA ARG A 269 25.50 -15.65 6.65
C ARG A 269 26.06 -14.36 6.04
N ASP A 270 26.52 -13.43 6.87
CA ASP A 270 27.07 -12.15 6.44
C ASP A 270 28.38 -12.34 5.66
N GLU A 271 29.25 -13.27 6.07
CA GLU A 271 30.46 -13.65 5.30
C GLU A 271 30.13 -14.13 3.87
N SER A 272 28.99 -14.81 3.70
CA SER A 272 28.53 -15.37 2.43
C SER A 272 27.76 -14.35 1.58
N PHE A 273 27.08 -13.41 2.23
CA PHE A 273 26.15 -12.46 1.62
C PHE A 273 26.45 -11.04 2.12
N GLN A 274 27.53 -10.47 1.59
CA GLN A 274 28.04 -9.13 1.97
C GLN A 274 26.99 -8.02 1.83
N GLY A 275 26.02 -8.17 0.91
CA GLY A 275 24.91 -7.21 0.78
C GLY A 275 23.98 -7.16 2.01
N LEU A 276 23.88 -8.25 2.79
CA LEU A 276 23.14 -8.25 4.07
C LEU A 276 23.96 -7.61 5.20
N GLU A 277 25.27 -7.86 5.23
CA GLU A 277 26.18 -7.24 6.20
C GLU A 277 26.24 -5.71 6.04
N GLY A 278 26.29 -5.25 4.79
CA GLY A 278 26.35 -3.82 4.45
C GLY A 278 25.05 -3.05 4.69
N ALA A 279 23.96 -3.73 5.05
CA ALA A 279 22.68 -3.08 5.27
C ALA A 279 22.72 -2.16 6.49
N ARG A 280 22.30 -0.89 6.30
CA ARG A 280 22.30 0.12 7.37
C ARG A 280 21.39 -0.28 8.52
N ARG A 281 20.25 -0.88 8.21
CA ARG A 281 19.25 -1.35 9.18
C ARG A 281 18.76 -2.75 8.85
N ARG A 282 18.69 -3.63 9.84
CA ARG A 282 18.27 -5.04 9.67
C ARG A 282 17.10 -5.41 10.57
N VAL A 283 16.03 -5.92 9.98
CA VAL A 283 14.82 -6.33 10.69
C VAL A 283 14.72 -7.85 10.62
N PHE A 284 14.96 -8.51 11.75
CA PHE A 284 14.91 -9.96 11.83
C PHE A 284 13.49 -10.41 12.21
N VAL A 285 12.88 -11.19 11.32
CA VAL A 285 11.56 -11.80 11.52
C VAL A 285 11.76 -13.20 12.10
N THR A 286 11.02 -13.55 13.16
CA THR A 286 11.19 -14.83 13.84
C THR A 286 9.91 -15.30 14.50
N VAL A 287 9.73 -16.60 14.69
CA VAL A 287 8.65 -17.19 15.51
C VAL A 287 8.99 -17.22 17.01
N GLY A 288 10.17 -16.73 17.42
CA GLY A 288 10.58 -16.69 18.83
C GLY A 288 10.99 -18.05 19.42
N HIS A 289 11.26 -19.05 18.58
CA HIS A 289 11.67 -20.38 19.04
C HIS A 289 13.00 -20.35 19.82
N THR A 290 12.93 -20.62 21.13
CA THR A 290 14.11 -20.80 22.00
C THR A 290 14.26 -22.23 22.54
N ARG A 291 13.47 -23.19 22.02
CA ARG A 291 13.52 -24.60 22.46
C ARG A 291 14.60 -25.40 21.71
N GLY A 292 15.41 -26.15 22.46
CA GLY A 292 16.58 -26.92 21.98
C GLY A 292 17.92 -26.25 22.30
N THR A 293 18.90 -27.02 22.82
CA THR A 293 20.23 -26.52 23.23
C THR A 293 20.98 -25.84 22.08
N THR A 294 21.06 -26.48 20.91
CA THR A 294 21.72 -25.94 19.72
C THR A 294 21.11 -24.62 19.24
N ARG A 295 19.77 -24.47 19.32
CA ARG A 295 19.09 -23.23 18.91
C ARG A 295 19.30 -22.10 19.92
N LYS A 296 19.39 -22.42 21.23
CA LYS A 296 19.76 -21.44 22.26
C LYS A 296 21.18 -20.92 22.05
N GLU A 297 22.12 -21.81 21.74
CA GLU A 297 23.50 -21.42 21.44
C GLU A 297 23.59 -20.51 20.21
N ILE A 298 22.92 -20.86 19.11
CA ILE A 298 22.86 -20.00 17.90
C ILE A 298 22.23 -18.65 18.24
N ALA A 299 21.10 -18.62 18.95
CA ALA A 299 20.45 -17.38 19.34
C ALA A 299 21.35 -16.50 20.24
N GLN A 300 22.09 -17.12 21.17
CA GLN A 300 23.05 -16.41 22.02
C GLN A 300 24.22 -15.85 21.21
N ARG A 301 24.80 -16.64 20.30
CA ARG A 301 25.86 -16.20 19.39
C ARG A 301 25.38 -15.06 18.50
N ASN A 302 24.20 -15.17 17.90
CA ASN A 302 23.60 -14.10 17.09
C ASN A 302 23.42 -12.81 17.91
N ARG A 303 22.98 -12.90 19.18
CA ARG A 303 22.88 -11.73 20.06
C ARG A 303 24.24 -11.12 20.38
N GLN A 304 25.27 -11.93 20.59
CA GLN A 304 26.63 -11.44 20.82
C GLN A 304 27.18 -10.76 19.57
N TYR A 305 27.03 -11.40 18.42
CA TYR A 305 27.39 -10.87 17.11
C TYR A 305 26.71 -9.51 16.85
N LEU A 306 25.38 -9.44 16.92
CA LEU A 306 24.65 -8.17 16.71
C LEU A 306 25.05 -7.06 17.70
N ARG A 307 25.40 -7.41 18.94
CA ARG A 307 25.91 -6.44 19.92
C ARG A 307 27.29 -5.93 19.56
N ALA A 308 28.15 -6.79 19.02
CA ALA A 308 29.53 -6.49 18.63
C ALA A 308 29.60 -5.70 17.32
N SER A 309 28.80 -6.07 16.32
CA SER A 309 28.81 -5.43 14.99
C SER A 309 28.26 -4.00 15.02
N GLY A 310 27.49 -3.63 16.04
CA GLY A 310 26.97 -2.27 16.20
C GLY A 310 25.87 -1.88 15.20
N PHE A 311 25.30 -2.85 14.48
CA PHE A 311 24.19 -2.65 13.55
C PHE A 311 22.97 -2.00 14.22
N ASP A 312 22.23 -1.21 13.46
CA ASP A 312 20.86 -0.85 13.82
C ASP A 312 19.95 -2.00 13.41
N TYR A 313 19.32 -2.66 14.39
CA TYR A 313 18.46 -3.80 14.12
C TYR A 313 17.16 -3.77 14.92
N ALA A 314 16.16 -4.49 14.44
CA ALA A 314 14.90 -4.74 15.15
C ALA A 314 14.52 -6.21 15.03
N PHE A 315 13.72 -6.70 15.99
CA PHE A 315 13.11 -8.03 15.92
C PHE A 315 11.60 -7.90 15.75
N LEU A 316 11.05 -8.65 14.81
CA LEU A 316 9.61 -8.85 14.64
C LEU A 316 9.27 -10.30 14.93
N ILE A 317 8.21 -10.51 15.69
CA ILE A 317 7.73 -11.85 16.04
C ILE A 317 6.53 -12.17 15.14
N LYS A 318 6.56 -13.33 14.46
CA LYS A 318 5.44 -13.88 13.68
C LYS A 318 4.32 -14.34 14.66
N PRO A 319 3.02 -14.12 14.37
CA PRO A 319 2.47 -13.40 13.22
C PRO A 319 2.68 -11.87 13.34
N LEU A 320 2.75 -11.19 12.18
CA LEU A 320 3.01 -9.76 12.05
C LEU A 320 1.74 -8.93 12.34
N PRO A 321 1.83 -7.75 12.97
CA PRO A 321 0.66 -6.97 13.44
C PRO A 321 -0.09 -6.17 12.35
N GLY A 322 0.02 -6.56 11.08
CA GLY A 322 -0.45 -5.79 9.92
C GLY A 322 0.56 -4.74 9.43
N LEU A 323 0.31 -4.16 8.27
CA LEU A 323 1.24 -3.35 7.48
C LEU A 323 1.78 -2.13 8.25
N HIS A 324 0.89 -1.30 8.80
CA HIS A 324 1.28 -0.07 9.50
C HIS A 324 2.09 -0.34 10.77
N ARG A 325 1.64 -1.30 11.57
CA ARG A 325 2.32 -1.67 12.82
C ARG A 325 3.62 -2.42 12.56
N THR A 326 3.70 -3.23 11.50
CA THR A 326 4.92 -3.88 11.06
C THR A 326 5.97 -2.84 10.74
N TRP A 327 5.61 -1.82 9.95
CA TRP A 327 6.50 -0.71 9.65
C TRP A 327 6.92 0.08 10.90
N ALA A 328 5.96 0.46 11.74
CA ALA A 328 6.24 1.20 12.96
C ALA A 328 7.17 0.43 13.91
N LYS A 329 7.01 -0.89 14.04
CA LYS A 329 7.93 -1.74 14.83
C LYS A 329 9.29 -1.88 14.13
N ALA A 330 9.31 -2.01 12.80
CA ALA A 330 10.53 -2.11 12.01
C ALA A 330 11.41 -0.85 12.11
N GLN A 331 10.83 0.33 12.32
CA GLN A 331 11.54 1.60 12.51
C GLN A 331 12.00 1.90 13.95
N ARG A 332 11.49 1.19 14.97
CA ARG A 332 11.88 1.44 16.37
C ARG A 332 13.35 1.07 16.58
N PRO A 333 14.23 2.02 16.88
CA PRO A 333 15.63 1.69 17.09
C PRO A 333 15.77 0.93 18.42
N VAL A 334 16.62 -0.12 18.46
CA VAL A 334 16.91 -0.86 19.70
C VAL A 334 17.78 -0.04 20.65
N ARG A 335 18.52 0.94 20.13
CA ARG A 335 19.32 1.90 20.91
C ARG A 335 18.81 3.31 20.64
N ALA A 336 18.75 4.17 21.66
CA ALA A 336 18.34 5.57 21.54
C ALA A 336 19.36 6.46 20.77
N ARG A 337 19.96 5.95 19.69
CA ARG A 337 20.63 6.80 18.71
C ARG A 337 19.53 7.52 17.94
N LYS A 338 19.61 8.86 17.89
CA LYS A 338 18.89 9.67 16.90
C LYS A 338 19.32 9.17 15.52
N LEU A 339 18.57 8.26 14.91
CA LEU A 339 18.64 8.09 13.48
C LEU A 339 18.16 9.42 12.88
N SER A 340 19.02 10.05 12.09
CA SER A 340 18.59 11.15 11.22
C SER A 340 17.42 10.63 10.36
N PRO A 341 16.32 11.39 10.23
CA PRO A 341 15.18 11.02 9.41
C PRO A 341 15.56 11.21 7.93
N GLU A 342 16.49 10.40 7.42
CA GLU A 342 16.87 10.39 6.01
C GLU A 342 15.94 9.48 5.20
N LEU A 343 14.64 9.50 5.50
CA LEU A 343 13.66 9.05 4.53
C LEU A 343 13.11 10.28 3.82
N PRO A 344 13.69 10.69 2.68
CA PRO A 344 13.14 11.78 1.86
C PRO A 344 11.80 11.40 1.21
N PHE A 345 11.23 10.24 1.52
CA PHE A 345 9.91 9.82 1.08
C PHE A 345 8.85 10.42 2.00
N CYS A 346 8.07 11.36 1.46
CA CYS A 346 6.88 11.90 2.09
C CYS A 346 5.68 11.63 1.19
N TRP A 347 4.69 10.94 1.73
CA TRP A 347 3.40 10.75 1.07
C TRP A 347 2.26 10.90 2.10
N PRO A 348 1.17 11.62 1.77
CA PRO A 348 0.96 12.42 0.57
C PRO A 348 1.96 13.60 0.45
N PRO A 349 2.21 14.13 -0.75
CA PRO A 349 3.13 15.26 -0.94
C PRO A 349 2.63 16.48 -0.16
N GLU A 350 3.56 17.24 0.43
CA GLU A 350 3.23 18.51 1.06
C GLU A 350 2.59 19.45 0.02
N ALA A 351 1.60 20.22 0.47
CA ALA A 351 0.93 21.16 -0.42
C ALA A 351 1.92 22.26 -0.79
N LYS A 352 2.40 22.28 -2.05
CA LYS A 352 2.83 23.56 -2.61
C LYS A 352 1.57 24.44 -2.69
N ALA A 353 1.68 25.70 -2.25
CA ALA A 353 0.56 26.64 -2.30
C ALA A 353 -0.02 26.64 -3.71
N ALA A 354 -1.33 26.42 -3.82
CA ALA A 354 -2.04 26.20 -5.08
C ALA A 354 -2.21 27.49 -5.92
N ASP A 355 -1.29 28.43 -5.77
CA ASP A 355 -1.40 29.79 -6.30
C ASP A 355 -0.94 29.91 -7.75
N GLU A 356 -0.38 28.84 -8.34
CA GLU A 356 -0.07 28.83 -9.77
C GLU A 356 -1.25 28.28 -10.59
N PRO A 357 -1.72 29.02 -11.62
CA PRO A 357 -2.78 28.60 -12.55
C PRO A 357 -2.30 27.51 -13.53
N GLN A 358 -1.62 26.47 -13.02
CA GLN A 358 -1.29 25.29 -13.79
C GLN A 358 -2.52 24.38 -13.94
N GLY A 359 -2.65 23.75 -15.12
CA GLY A 359 -3.83 22.99 -15.52
C GLY A 359 -4.29 21.95 -14.48
N HIS A 360 -5.62 21.82 -14.34
CA HIS A 360 -6.30 21.01 -13.32
C HIS A 360 -6.21 19.49 -13.50
N SER A 361 -5.33 18.97 -14.38
CA SER A 361 -5.30 17.56 -14.76
C SER A 361 -3.88 17.01 -14.78
N SER A 362 -3.73 15.72 -14.46
CA SER A 362 -2.48 14.99 -14.72
C SER A 362 -2.18 15.02 -16.22
N PRO A 363 -0.91 14.95 -16.64
CA PRO A 363 -0.57 14.76 -18.04
C PRO A 363 -1.33 13.57 -18.63
N GLY A 364 -1.95 13.75 -19.81
CA GLY A 364 -2.88 12.75 -20.37
C GLY A 364 -2.29 11.35 -20.52
N ARG A 365 -0.99 11.25 -20.81
CA ARG A 365 -0.27 9.96 -20.89
C ARG A 365 -0.18 9.26 -19.52
N LEU A 366 0.08 10.00 -18.44
CA LEU A 366 0.14 9.44 -17.08
C LEU A 366 -1.24 9.02 -16.59
N LEU A 367 -2.29 9.78 -16.96
CA LEU A 367 -3.67 9.36 -16.70
C LEU A 367 -3.99 8.03 -17.37
N SER A 368 -3.62 7.85 -18.65
CA SER A 368 -3.83 6.58 -19.36
C SER A 368 -3.08 5.40 -18.72
N VAL A 369 -1.85 5.62 -18.21
CA VAL A 369 -1.12 4.59 -17.45
C VAL A 369 -1.88 4.25 -16.17
N ALA A 370 -2.32 5.26 -15.40
CA ALA A 370 -3.02 5.07 -14.15
C ALA A 370 -4.35 4.33 -14.32
N GLU A 371 -5.14 4.66 -15.35
CA GLU A 371 -6.40 3.97 -15.66
C GLU A 371 -6.20 2.48 -15.96
N ILE A 372 -5.15 2.12 -16.70
CA ILE A 372 -4.82 0.72 -16.98
C ILE A 372 -4.37 0.02 -15.68
N LEU A 373 -3.49 0.64 -14.87
CA LEU A 373 -3.07 0.09 -13.57
C LEU A 373 -4.27 -0.18 -12.64
N ILE A 374 -5.21 0.77 -12.56
CA ILE A 374 -6.47 0.65 -11.78
C ILE A 374 -7.31 -0.52 -12.28
N ALA A 375 -7.53 -0.62 -13.60
CA ALA A 375 -8.32 -1.70 -14.19
C ALA A 375 -7.68 -3.08 -13.90
N ARG A 376 -6.36 -3.18 -14.00
CA ARG A 376 -5.60 -4.39 -13.69
C ARG A 376 -5.66 -4.77 -12.21
N ALA A 377 -5.53 -3.78 -11.31
CA ALA A 377 -5.67 -3.97 -9.87
C ALA A 377 -7.07 -4.51 -9.51
N ALA A 378 -8.11 -3.91 -10.07
CA ALA A 378 -9.50 -4.35 -9.86
C ALA A 378 -9.72 -5.79 -10.35
N LYS A 379 -9.14 -6.14 -11.52
CA LYS A 379 -9.21 -7.49 -12.09
C LYS A 379 -8.53 -8.53 -11.21
N LEU A 380 -7.35 -8.22 -10.66
CA LEU A 380 -6.66 -9.10 -9.70
C LEU A 380 -7.50 -9.33 -8.46
N LEU A 381 -8.06 -8.28 -7.86
CA LEU A 381 -8.93 -8.38 -6.66
C LEU A 381 -10.30 -9.03 -6.93
N GLY A 382 -10.70 -9.14 -8.19
CA GLY A 382 -11.91 -9.84 -8.61
C GLY A 382 -11.70 -11.32 -8.96
N ALA A 383 -10.46 -11.82 -8.90
CA ALA A 383 -10.15 -13.21 -9.21
C ALA A 383 -10.73 -14.16 -8.14
N SER A 384 -11.26 -15.30 -8.56
CA SER A 384 -11.84 -16.31 -7.65
C SER A 384 -10.79 -16.99 -6.76
N ASN A 385 -9.56 -17.15 -7.26
CA ASN A 385 -8.45 -17.80 -6.55
C ASN A 385 -7.42 -16.77 -6.10
N LEU A 386 -7.89 -15.74 -5.41
CA LEU A 386 -7.05 -14.63 -4.98
C LEU A 386 -6.05 -15.09 -3.89
N THR A 387 -4.76 -14.90 -4.15
CA THR A 387 -3.70 -15.18 -3.17
C THR A 387 -3.20 -13.89 -2.49
N VAL A 388 -2.44 -14.03 -1.39
CA VAL A 388 -1.79 -12.90 -0.70
C VAL A 388 -0.90 -12.11 -1.68
N VAL A 389 -0.13 -12.80 -2.53
CA VAL A 389 0.80 -12.15 -3.47
C VAL A 389 0.03 -11.43 -4.58
N ASP A 390 -1.14 -11.94 -4.99
CA ASP A 390 -2.01 -11.27 -5.97
C ASP A 390 -2.65 -10.00 -5.38
N ALA A 391 -3.07 -10.05 -4.11
CA ALA A 391 -3.60 -8.88 -3.41
C ALA A 391 -2.53 -7.80 -3.21
N ILE A 392 -1.29 -8.19 -2.87
CA ILE A 392 -0.13 -7.29 -2.82
C ILE A 392 0.19 -6.71 -4.20
N HIS A 393 0.11 -7.52 -5.25
CA HIS A 393 0.30 -7.05 -6.63
C HIS A 393 -0.75 -5.98 -6.97
N ALA A 394 -2.04 -6.26 -6.73
CA ALA A 394 -3.11 -5.29 -6.95
C ALA A 394 -2.91 -3.99 -6.14
N ALA A 395 -2.56 -4.10 -4.85
CA ALA A 395 -2.26 -2.96 -4.00
C ALA A 395 -1.09 -2.13 -4.55
N THR A 396 -0.07 -2.79 -5.09
CA THR A 396 1.09 -2.12 -5.71
C THR A 396 0.70 -1.39 -6.98
N LEU A 397 -0.10 -2.00 -7.87
CA LEU A 397 -0.58 -1.32 -9.09
C LEU A 397 -1.41 -0.09 -8.75
N ALA A 398 -2.31 -0.19 -7.77
CA ALA A 398 -3.14 0.92 -7.31
C ALA A 398 -2.30 2.01 -6.62
N LEU A 399 -1.28 1.65 -5.84
CA LEU A 399 -0.32 2.58 -5.25
C LEU A 399 0.44 3.35 -6.33
N GLU A 400 0.97 2.67 -7.34
CA GLU A 400 1.66 3.30 -8.49
C GLU A 400 0.73 4.29 -9.20
N ALA A 401 -0.51 3.88 -9.50
CA ALA A 401 -1.51 4.74 -10.13
C ALA A 401 -1.80 5.99 -9.30
N LYS A 402 -2.02 5.82 -7.98
CA LYS A 402 -2.26 6.91 -7.03
C LYS A 402 -1.10 7.91 -7.04
N GLU A 403 0.13 7.42 -7.00
CA GLU A 403 1.33 8.26 -6.98
C GLU A 403 1.54 9.01 -8.30
N LEU A 404 1.34 8.35 -9.44
CA LEU A 404 1.44 8.97 -10.75
C LEU A 404 0.46 10.14 -10.91
N LEU A 405 -0.75 10.00 -10.39
CA LEU A 405 -1.81 11.01 -10.47
C LEU A 405 -1.60 12.21 -9.54
N GLY A 406 -0.94 12.03 -8.39
CA GLY A 406 -0.70 13.13 -7.43
C GLY A 406 -1.96 13.85 -6.93
N GLY A 407 -3.12 13.19 -7.03
CA GLY A 407 -4.43 13.76 -6.75
C GLY A 407 -4.99 14.73 -7.80
N LYS A 408 -4.26 15.03 -8.89
CA LYS A 408 -4.68 16.01 -9.90
C LYS A 408 -5.94 15.63 -10.66
N THR A 409 -6.16 14.33 -10.89
CA THR A 409 -7.38 13.81 -11.51
C THR A 409 -8.26 13.18 -10.43
N PRO A 410 -9.17 13.93 -9.76
CA PRO A 410 -9.63 13.57 -8.43
C PRO A 410 -10.40 12.25 -8.39
N THR A 411 -11.31 12.01 -9.33
CA THR A 411 -12.10 10.78 -9.38
C THR A 411 -11.23 9.54 -9.55
N VAL A 412 -10.32 9.57 -10.53
CA VAL A 412 -9.41 8.45 -10.81
C VAL A 412 -8.42 8.24 -9.67
N ALA A 413 -7.94 9.32 -9.03
CA ALA A 413 -7.08 9.24 -7.86
C ALA A 413 -7.81 8.62 -6.66
N LEU A 414 -9.08 8.95 -6.42
CA LEU A 414 -9.90 8.34 -5.37
C LEU A 414 -10.15 6.85 -5.61
N ASP A 415 -10.37 6.44 -6.86
CA ASP A 415 -10.48 5.03 -7.22
C ASP A 415 -9.18 4.26 -6.96
N ALA A 416 -8.03 4.86 -7.31
CA ALA A 416 -6.73 4.29 -6.99
C ALA A 416 -6.51 4.14 -5.47
N ILE A 417 -6.86 5.16 -4.68
CA ILE A 417 -6.77 5.10 -3.21
C ILE A 417 -7.68 3.98 -2.65
N SER A 418 -8.92 3.88 -3.15
CA SER A 418 -9.85 2.82 -2.77
C SER A 418 -9.27 1.44 -3.02
N LEU A 419 -8.84 1.17 -4.25
CA LEU A 419 -8.33 -0.14 -4.65
C LEU A 419 -7.03 -0.50 -3.93
N GLN A 420 -6.17 0.48 -3.66
CA GLN A 420 -4.95 0.27 -2.88
C GLN A 420 -5.30 -0.24 -1.49
N HIS A 421 -6.17 0.45 -0.76
CA HIS A 421 -6.55 0.03 0.59
C HIS A 421 -7.35 -1.27 0.60
N GLU A 422 -8.19 -1.52 -0.42
CA GLU A 422 -8.85 -2.83 -0.59
C GLU A 422 -7.81 -3.94 -0.77
N GLY A 423 -6.82 -3.78 -1.65
CA GLY A 423 -5.77 -4.77 -1.87
C GLY A 423 -4.88 -4.99 -0.64
N GLU A 424 -4.56 -3.93 0.10
CA GLU A 424 -3.82 -4.01 1.37
C GLU A 424 -4.59 -4.83 2.41
N VAL A 425 -5.87 -4.53 2.60
CA VAL A 425 -6.73 -5.26 3.55
C VAL A 425 -6.89 -6.72 3.15
N VAL A 426 -7.14 -6.99 1.87
CA VAL A 426 -7.27 -8.37 1.40
C VAL A 426 -5.96 -9.15 1.59
N ALA A 427 -4.81 -8.53 1.33
CA ALA A 427 -3.52 -9.14 1.60
C ALA A 427 -3.33 -9.44 3.10
N GLU A 428 -3.63 -8.50 4.00
CA GLU A 428 -3.53 -8.69 5.45
C GLU A 428 -4.47 -9.79 5.96
N SER A 429 -5.72 -9.82 5.49
CA SER A 429 -6.73 -10.76 5.95
C SER A 429 -6.56 -12.18 5.39
N LEU A 430 -6.03 -12.33 4.17
CA LEU A 430 -5.72 -13.66 3.61
C LEU A 430 -4.42 -14.23 4.16
N PHE A 431 -3.56 -13.39 4.75
CA PHE A 431 -2.23 -13.81 5.16
C PHE A 431 -2.23 -14.35 6.59
N LEU A 432 -2.12 -15.68 6.73
CA LEU A 432 -1.98 -16.36 8.02
C LEU A 432 -0.77 -15.88 8.85
N GLY A 433 0.21 -15.27 8.19
CA GLY A 433 1.38 -14.67 8.83
C GLY A 433 1.11 -13.30 9.47
N VAL A 434 -0.11 -12.79 9.41
CA VAL A 434 -0.55 -11.54 10.03
C VAL A 434 -1.51 -11.83 11.19
N GLU A 435 -1.46 -10.99 12.23
CA GLU A 435 -2.36 -11.04 13.38
C GLU A 435 -3.81 -10.88 12.90
N TYR A 436 -4.73 -11.67 13.48
CA TYR A 436 -6.14 -11.65 13.08
C TYR A 436 -6.78 -10.26 13.26
N ASN A 437 -6.45 -9.55 14.35
CA ASN A 437 -7.05 -8.26 14.66
C ASN A 437 -6.26 -7.11 14.01
N LEU A 438 -6.83 -6.49 12.99
CA LEU A 438 -6.22 -5.38 12.25
C LEU A 438 -6.61 -4.02 12.85
N ASP A 439 -5.61 -3.21 13.19
CA ASP A 439 -5.86 -1.85 13.69
C ASP A 439 -6.13 -0.86 12.54
N LEU A 440 -7.40 -0.51 12.36
CA LEU A 440 -7.83 0.39 11.29
C LEU A 440 -7.62 1.88 11.58
N LYS A 441 -7.18 2.27 12.79
CA LYS A 441 -7.07 3.70 13.14
C LYS A 441 -6.07 4.44 12.27
N ASP A 442 -4.89 3.85 12.04
CA ASP A 442 -3.86 4.45 11.21
C ASP A 442 -4.30 4.49 9.74
N ARG A 443 -4.98 3.43 9.27
CA ARG A 443 -5.58 3.35 7.93
C ARG A 443 -6.64 4.42 7.71
N PHE A 444 -7.57 4.62 8.65
CA PHE A 444 -8.59 5.69 8.55
C PHE A 444 -7.97 7.09 8.53
N ARG A 445 -6.92 7.31 9.34
CA ARG A 445 -6.18 8.58 9.34
C ARG A 445 -5.49 8.81 8.00
N GLU A 446 -4.89 7.78 7.43
CA GLU A 446 -4.24 7.87 6.11
C GLU A 446 -5.26 8.15 5.01
N ILE A 447 -6.37 7.41 4.93
CA ILE A 447 -7.47 7.67 3.98
C ILE A 447 -7.93 9.12 4.09
N GLU A 448 -8.10 9.64 5.32
CA GLU A 448 -8.46 11.04 5.53
C GLU A 448 -7.42 12.01 4.96
N GLN A 449 -6.13 11.76 5.22
CA GLN A 449 -5.04 12.62 4.72
C GLN A 449 -4.95 12.60 3.19
N GLU A 450 -5.06 11.42 2.57
CA GLU A 450 -4.98 11.25 1.13
C GLU A 450 -6.20 11.87 0.43
N VAL A 451 -7.42 11.58 0.91
CA VAL A 451 -8.65 12.18 0.36
C VAL A 451 -8.63 13.70 0.52
N LYS A 452 -8.14 14.22 1.65
CA LYS A 452 -8.00 15.67 1.86
C LYS A 452 -7.00 16.30 0.89
N MET A 453 -5.92 15.59 0.54
CA MET A 453 -4.97 16.03 -0.48
C MET A 453 -5.66 16.10 -1.85
N VAL A 454 -6.34 15.03 -2.27
CA VAL A 454 -7.08 14.99 -3.54
C VAL A 454 -8.17 16.06 -3.58
N ALA A 455 -8.84 16.30 -2.46
CA ALA A 455 -9.95 17.24 -2.40
C ALA A 455 -9.56 18.69 -2.67
N ARG A 456 -8.27 19.04 -2.57
CA ARG A 456 -7.76 20.37 -2.92
C ARG A 456 -8.09 20.76 -4.37
N TRP A 457 -8.11 19.76 -5.26
CA TRP A 457 -8.44 19.92 -6.68
C TRP A 457 -9.94 20.09 -6.96
N PHE A 458 -10.81 19.82 -5.99
CA PHE A 458 -12.23 20.17 -6.11
C PHE A 458 -12.46 21.67 -5.84
N HIS A 459 -13.52 22.19 -6.46
CA HIS A 459 -13.97 23.56 -6.25
C HIS A 459 -14.17 23.86 -4.74
N PRO A 460 -13.71 25.01 -4.21
CA PRO A 460 -13.75 25.30 -2.77
C PRO A 460 -15.13 25.13 -2.12
N ARG A 461 -16.21 25.46 -2.84
CA ARG A 461 -17.60 25.31 -2.37
C ARG A 461 -18.02 23.84 -2.17
N THR A 462 -17.50 22.91 -2.95
CA THR A 462 -17.86 21.48 -2.88
C THR A 462 -16.77 20.63 -2.22
N ARG A 463 -15.55 21.15 -2.07
CA ARG A 463 -14.38 20.47 -1.50
C ARG A 463 -14.67 19.63 -0.27
N ARG A 464 -15.26 20.23 0.77
CA ARG A 464 -15.57 19.52 2.04
C ARG A 464 -16.64 18.43 1.87
N ARG A 465 -17.58 18.63 0.94
CA ARG A 465 -18.62 17.65 0.62
C ARG A 465 -18.02 16.47 -0.13
N SER A 466 -17.19 16.75 -1.15
CA SER A 466 -16.47 15.74 -1.91
C SER A 466 -15.50 14.95 -1.04
N GLU A 467 -14.80 15.60 -0.11
CA GLU A 467 -13.91 14.96 0.87
C GLU A 467 -14.67 13.94 1.74
N LEU A 468 -15.80 14.34 2.34
CA LEU A 468 -16.62 13.44 3.16
C LEU A 468 -17.21 12.29 2.33
N ASN A 469 -17.74 12.59 1.15
CA ASN A 469 -18.34 11.58 0.27
C ASN A 469 -17.30 10.53 -0.15
N ALA A 470 -16.12 10.97 -0.59
CA ALA A 470 -15.03 10.08 -0.99
C ALA A 470 -14.57 9.19 0.16
N ARG A 471 -14.35 9.75 1.36
CA ARG A 471 -14.01 8.95 2.56
C ARG A 471 -15.07 7.91 2.87
N LEU A 472 -16.34 8.31 2.83
CA LEU A 472 -17.46 7.41 3.10
C LEU A 472 -17.49 6.25 2.11
N THR A 473 -17.38 6.54 0.81
CA THR A 473 -17.36 5.52 -0.25
C THR A 473 -16.21 4.53 -0.07
N ILE A 474 -15.00 5.01 0.23
CA ILE A 474 -13.83 4.15 0.47
C ILE A 474 -14.07 3.25 1.69
N ILE A 475 -14.54 3.81 2.80
CA ILE A 475 -14.77 3.06 4.05
C ILE A 475 -15.88 2.02 3.88
N GLU A 476 -16.96 2.35 3.16
CA GLU A 476 -18.03 1.39 2.86
C GLU A 476 -17.55 0.23 1.98
N ARG A 477 -16.67 0.50 1.01
CA ARG A 477 -16.01 -0.54 0.22
C ARG A 477 -15.13 -1.44 1.09
N LEU A 478 -14.36 -0.86 2.02
CA LEU A 478 -13.56 -1.64 2.98
C LEU A 478 -14.44 -2.49 3.88
N ALA A 479 -15.55 -1.95 4.40
CA ALA A 479 -16.51 -2.71 5.19
C ALA A 479 -17.03 -3.93 4.41
N LYS A 480 -17.38 -3.74 3.13
CA LYS A 480 -17.80 -4.84 2.26
C LYS A 480 -16.68 -5.89 2.10
N ARG A 481 -15.43 -5.47 1.86
CA ARG A 481 -14.30 -6.41 1.75
C ARG A 481 -14.06 -7.21 3.03
N PHE A 482 -14.12 -6.56 4.19
CA PHE A 482 -14.01 -7.27 5.48
C PHE A 482 -15.16 -8.26 5.68
N SER A 483 -16.38 -7.88 5.30
CA SER A 483 -17.53 -8.80 5.30
C SER A 483 -17.31 -10.00 4.38
N ASP A 484 -16.83 -9.78 3.15
CA ASP A 484 -16.53 -10.84 2.18
C ASP A 484 -15.42 -11.80 2.68
N LEU A 485 -14.54 -11.31 3.56
CA LEU A 485 -13.42 -12.05 4.16
C LEU A 485 -13.72 -12.57 5.58
N HIS A 486 -14.95 -12.40 6.06
CA HIS A 486 -15.39 -12.79 7.41
C HIS A 486 -14.59 -12.16 8.57
N GLN A 487 -14.13 -10.92 8.40
CA GLN A 487 -13.41 -10.13 9.41
C GLN A 487 -14.37 -9.15 10.11
N VAL A 488 -15.11 -9.68 11.09
CA VAL A 488 -16.29 -9.02 11.65
C VAL A 488 -15.93 -7.78 12.49
N GLU A 489 -14.85 -7.83 13.27
CA GLU A 489 -14.46 -6.70 14.13
C GLU A 489 -14.05 -5.47 13.29
N GLU A 490 -13.31 -5.72 12.22
CA GLU A 490 -12.85 -4.74 11.24
C GLU A 490 -14.01 -4.16 10.43
N GLU A 491 -14.96 -5.00 9.99
CA GLU A 491 -16.21 -4.56 9.35
C GLU A 491 -16.97 -3.58 10.27
N MET A 492 -17.14 -3.95 11.55
CA MET A 492 -17.84 -3.13 12.53
C MET A 492 -17.13 -1.80 12.79
N ALA A 493 -15.80 -1.81 12.83
CA ALA A 493 -15.01 -0.59 12.93
C ALA A 493 -15.20 0.33 11.71
N CYS A 494 -15.24 -0.23 10.49
CA CYS A 494 -15.57 0.53 9.28
C CYS A 494 -17.00 1.08 9.31
N LEU A 495 -18.00 0.30 9.72
CA LEU A 495 -19.39 0.76 9.84
C LEU A 495 -19.57 1.85 10.91
N ALA A 496 -18.82 1.77 12.01
CA ALA A 496 -18.80 2.84 13.02
C ALA A 496 -18.23 4.15 12.45
N GLU A 497 -17.12 4.07 11.71
CA GLU A 497 -16.52 5.24 11.05
C GLU A 497 -17.44 5.81 9.95
N ALA A 498 -18.04 4.96 9.11
CA ALA A 498 -19.00 5.35 8.08
C ALA A 498 -20.20 6.10 8.67
N ARG A 499 -20.76 5.62 9.79
CA ARG A 499 -21.84 6.33 10.50
C ARG A 499 -21.41 7.71 10.98
N ARG A 500 -20.20 7.84 11.55
CA ARG A 500 -19.64 9.14 11.95
C ARG A 500 -19.61 10.11 10.76
N LEU A 501 -19.07 9.66 9.63
CA LEU A 501 -18.97 10.47 8.41
C LEU A 501 -20.35 10.83 7.82
N ARG A 502 -21.32 9.90 7.83
CA ARG A 502 -22.70 10.16 7.39
C ARG A 502 -23.36 11.24 8.25
N PHE A 503 -23.17 11.23 9.56
CA PHE A 503 -23.70 12.26 10.45
C PHE A 503 -23.03 13.62 10.19
N ASP A 504 -21.72 13.65 10.02
CA ASP A 504 -21.00 14.89 9.67
C ASP A 504 -21.46 15.45 8.31
N PHE A 505 -21.75 14.57 7.35
CA PHE A 505 -22.31 14.96 6.05
C PHE A 505 -23.74 15.51 6.19
N TRP A 506 -24.60 14.83 6.94
CA TRP A 506 -26.02 15.19 7.12
C TRP A 506 -26.20 16.56 7.79
N VAL A 507 -25.35 16.89 8.75
CA VAL A 507 -25.39 18.19 9.45
C VAL A 507 -24.90 19.32 8.56
N ARG A 508 -23.90 19.07 7.71
CA ARG A 508 -23.40 20.06 6.76
C ARG A 508 -24.41 20.43 5.69
N GLU A 509 -25.34 19.53 5.37
CA GLU A 509 -26.34 19.80 4.34
C GLU A 509 -27.31 20.92 4.76
N ARG A 510 -27.67 21.01 6.05
CA ARG A 510 -28.60 22.04 6.56
C ARG A 510 -28.24 22.45 7.99
N TRP A 511 -27.97 23.74 8.20
CA TRP A 511 -27.49 24.28 9.49
C TRP A 511 -28.42 24.00 10.69
N TYR A 512 -29.74 24.00 10.49
CA TYR A 512 -30.72 23.76 11.56
C TYR A 512 -30.67 22.34 12.14
N ARG A 513 -29.94 21.42 11.49
CA ARG A 513 -29.70 20.06 11.97
C ARG A 513 -28.63 19.98 13.06
N TRP A 514 -27.92 21.09 13.32
CA TRP A 514 -26.82 21.13 14.28
C TRP A 514 -27.20 20.67 15.71
N PRO A 515 -28.38 21.01 16.29
CA PRO A 515 -28.74 20.50 17.61
C PRO A 515 -28.88 18.97 17.64
N LEU A 516 -29.43 18.38 16.57
CA LEU A 516 -29.56 16.93 16.42
C LEU A 516 -28.20 16.24 16.23
N TRP A 517 -27.18 16.95 15.78
CA TRP A 517 -25.82 16.41 15.66
C TRP A 517 -25.27 15.91 16.99
N LEU A 518 -25.51 16.63 18.09
CA LEU A 518 -25.04 16.21 19.42
C LEU A 518 -25.67 14.87 19.82
N LEU A 519 -26.97 14.71 19.57
CA LEU A 519 -27.70 13.46 19.79
C LEU A 519 -27.15 12.33 18.89
N LEU A 520 -26.96 12.60 17.59
CA LEU A 520 -26.42 11.61 16.66
C LEU A 520 -24.98 11.21 17.00
N ARG A 521 -24.16 12.16 17.46
CA ARG A 521 -22.78 11.91 17.90
C ARG A 521 -22.76 11.06 19.18
N TYR A 522 -23.68 11.29 20.10
CA TYR A 522 -23.90 10.42 21.25
C TYR A 522 -24.25 8.99 20.80
N VAL A 523 -25.20 8.84 19.88
CA VAL A 523 -25.59 7.53 19.33
C VAL A 523 -24.42 6.83 18.65
N ALA A 524 -23.64 7.54 17.81
CA ALA A 524 -22.44 7.00 17.18
C ALA A 524 -21.39 6.55 18.21
N PHE A 525 -21.16 7.36 19.24
CA PHE A 525 -20.23 7.04 20.33
C PHE A 525 -20.66 5.78 21.08
N ALA A 526 -21.92 5.72 21.51
CA ALA A 526 -22.48 4.60 22.25
C ALA A 526 -22.51 3.30 21.42
N LEU A 527 -22.80 3.39 20.12
CA LEU A 527 -22.83 2.21 19.22
C LEU A 527 -21.46 1.80 18.67
N SER A 528 -20.38 2.47 19.04
CA SER A 528 -19.04 2.13 18.54
C SER A 528 -18.38 0.98 19.32
N SER A 529 -18.81 0.72 20.56
CA SER A 529 -18.27 -0.34 21.41
C SER A 529 -19.19 -0.56 22.62
N LEU A 530 -19.35 -1.82 23.06
CA LEU A 530 -20.11 -2.14 24.27
C LEU A 530 -19.52 -1.45 25.52
N THR A 531 -18.18 -1.40 25.65
CA THR A 531 -17.52 -0.70 26.76
C THR A 531 -17.86 0.79 26.77
N ARG A 532 -17.88 1.45 25.61
CA ARG A 532 -18.26 2.87 25.50
C ARG A 532 -19.72 3.08 25.84
N PHE A 533 -20.60 2.17 25.44
CA PHE A 533 -22.00 2.18 25.85
C PHE A 533 -22.15 2.09 27.37
N VAL A 534 -21.50 1.13 28.03
CA VAL A 534 -21.56 0.97 29.49
C VAL A 534 -21.03 2.24 30.19
N VAL A 535 -19.91 2.79 29.73
CA VAL A 535 -19.35 4.05 30.26
C VAL A 535 -20.34 5.20 30.07
N ALA A 536 -21.03 5.28 28.93
CA ALA A 536 -22.04 6.31 28.68
C ALA A 536 -23.25 6.18 29.64
N VAL A 537 -23.73 4.96 29.89
CA VAL A 537 -24.82 4.70 30.84
C VAL A 537 -24.41 5.09 32.26
N VAL A 538 -23.21 4.69 32.70
CA VAL A 538 -22.68 5.07 34.02
C VAL A 538 -22.53 6.59 34.14
N ALA A 539 -22.05 7.26 33.09
CA ALA A 539 -21.93 8.72 33.06
C ALA A 539 -23.29 9.42 33.17
N TRP A 540 -24.33 8.89 32.52
CA TRP A 540 -25.70 9.43 32.65
C TRP A 540 -26.28 9.21 34.04
N ILE A 541 -26.13 8.02 34.62
CA ILE A 541 -26.56 7.74 35.99
C ILE A 541 -25.87 8.68 36.97
N PHE A 542 -24.56 8.89 36.81
CA PHE A 542 -23.82 9.84 37.64
C PHE A 542 -24.30 11.28 37.46
N PHE A 543 -24.46 11.74 36.21
CA PHE A 543 -24.99 13.06 35.89
C PHE A 543 -26.36 13.30 36.54
N PHE A 544 -27.29 12.36 36.39
CA PHE A 544 -28.61 12.48 37.00
C PHE A 544 -28.56 12.33 38.52
N GLY A 545 -27.64 11.55 39.09
CA GLY A 545 -27.39 11.50 40.53
C GLY A 545 -26.98 12.85 41.11
N VAL A 546 -26.13 13.60 40.39
CA VAL A 546 -25.78 14.99 40.76
C VAL A 546 -27.00 15.90 40.66
N VAL A 547 -27.79 15.79 39.59
CA VAL A 547 -29.02 16.59 39.42
C VAL A 547 -30.04 16.31 40.52
N HIS A 548 -30.25 15.04 40.87
CA HIS A 548 -31.13 14.60 41.96
C HIS A 548 -30.67 15.15 43.30
N TYR A 549 -29.35 15.14 43.55
CA TYR A 549 -28.76 15.71 44.77
C TYR A 549 -28.99 17.22 44.87
N LEU A 550 -28.72 17.96 43.79
CA LEU A 550 -28.92 19.43 43.76
C LEU A 550 -30.38 19.84 43.91
N LEU A 551 -31.30 19.04 43.35
CA LEU A 551 -32.75 19.29 43.41
C LEU A 551 -33.43 18.66 44.63
N HIS A 552 -32.66 18.02 45.53
CA HIS A 552 -33.16 17.34 46.73
C HIS A 552 -34.27 16.30 46.42
N MET A 553 -34.11 15.55 45.31
CA MET A 553 -35.04 14.50 44.85
C MET A 553 -34.86 13.17 45.61
N THR A 554 -34.54 13.22 46.90
CA THR A 554 -34.39 12.02 47.74
C THR A 554 -35.59 11.88 48.68
N PRO A 555 -36.02 10.64 49.00
CA PRO A 555 -37.05 10.43 50.01
C PRO A 555 -36.68 11.14 51.32
N GLU A 556 -37.64 11.81 51.95
CA GLU A 556 -37.40 12.55 53.20
C GLU A 556 -36.78 11.66 54.31
N SER A 557 -37.05 10.35 54.25
CA SER A 557 -36.56 9.34 55.19
C SER A 557 -35.12 8.90 54.96
N ALA A 558 -34.51 9.16 53.79
CA ALA A 558 -33.22 8.58 53.43
C ALA A 558 -32.00 9.39 53.93
N GLY A 559 -32.21 10.61 54.46
CA GLY A 559 -31.13 11.56 54.72
C GLY A 559 -30.51 12.05 53.40
N GLY A 560 -30.42 13.35 53.19
CA GLY A 560 -30.05 13.99 51.90
C GLY A 560 -28.62 13.76 51.39
N GLY A 561 -28.05 12.57 51.54
CA GLY A 561 -26.73 12.19 51.09
C GLY A 561 -26.67 11.95 49.58
N PHE A 562 -25.55 12.35 48.97
CA PHE A 562 -25.29 12.14 47.54
C PHE A 562 -25.43 10.68 47.10
N VAL A 563 -25.06 9.72 47.95
CA VAL A 563 -25.17 8.28 47.67
C VAL A 563 -26.63 7.86 47.46
N HIS A 564 -27.57 8.40 48.25
CA HIS A 564 -29.00 8.11 48.08
C HIS A 564 -29.56 8.73 46.80
N ALA A 565 -29.13 9.94 46.45
CA ALA A 565 -29.51 10.57 45.18
C ALA A 565 -28.99 9.79 43.96
N LEU A 566 -27.74 9.31 44.02
CA LEU A 566 -27.16 8.45 42.98
C LEU A 566 -27.90 7.11 42.87
N ALA A 567 -28.23 6.48 43.99
CA ALA A 567 -28.99 5.24 44.02
C ALA A 567 -30.41 5.41 43.46
N SER A 568 -31.09 6.51 43.84
CA SER A 568 -32.41 6.86 43.30
C SER A 568 -32.37 7.10 41.79
N SER A 569 -31.36 7.83 41.31
CA SER A 569 -31.13 8.05 39.89
C SER A 569 -30.87 6.74 39.13
N ALA A 570 -30.01 5.88 39.66
CA ALA A 570 -29.70 4.58 39.07
C ALA A 570 -30.95 3.68 39.01
N TYR A 571 -31.75 3.65 40.09
CA TYR A 571 -33.01 2.92 40.15
C TYR A 571 -33.97 3.41 39.07
N PHE A 572 -34.26 4.72 39.01
CA PHE A 572 -35.15 5.29 38.01
C PHE A 572 -34.65 5.04 36.58
N PHE A 573 -33.34 5.14 36.33
CA PHE A 573 -32.77 4.90 35.01
C PHE A 573 -33.00 3.46 34.53
N MET A 574 -32.98 2.49 35.44
CA MET A 574 -33.14 1.07 35.12
C MET A 574 -34.61 0.61 35.10
N THR A 575 -35.45 1.15 35.99
CA THR A 575 -36.84 0.69 36.16
C THR A 575 -37.88 1.62 35.56
N LEU A 576 -37.51 2.87 35.26
CA LEU A 576 -38.41 3.96 34.89
C LEU A 576 -39.50 4.24 35.95
N GLN A 577 -39.28 3.79 37.19
CA GLN A 577 -40.19 4.01 38.32
C GLN A 577 -39.60 5.07 39.26
N PRO A 578 -40.31 6.20 39.50
CA PRO A 578 -39.84 7.20 40.46
C PRO A 578 -39.82 6.62 41.87
N CYS A 579 -38.85 7.05 42.69
CA CYS A 579 -38.84 6.67 44.10
C CYS A 579 -40.07 7.25 44.81
N GLU A 580 -40.65 6.47 45.71
CA GLU A 580 -41.78 6.91 46.52
C GLU A 580 -41.39 8.14 47.36
N GLY A 581 -42.31 9.11 47.48
CA GLY A 581 -42.11 10.32 48.29
C GLY A 581 -41.41 11.50 47.61
N ILE A 582 -41.18 11.45 46.29
CA ILE A 582 -40.67 12.62 45.55
C ILE A 582 -41.79 13.66 45.38
N SER A 583 -41.53 14.90 45.80
CA SER A 583 -42.44 16.03 45.60
C SER A 583 -42.58 16.38 44.10
N HIS A 584 -43.81 16.33 43.58
CA HIS A 584 -44.12 16.74 42.21
C HIS A 584 -44.01 18.26 42.06
N ARG A 585 -42.92 18.70 41.45
CA ARG A 585 -42.71 20.07 40.98
C ARG A 585 -42.49 20.00 39.48
N THR A 586 -42.94 21.00 38.73
CA THR A 586 -42.80 21.03 37.26
C THR A 586 -41.36 20.78 36.79
N VAL A 587 -40.37 21.31 37.52
CA VAL A 587 -38.94 21.07 37.23
C VAL A 587 -38.53 19.62 37.50
N VAL A 588 -39.06 19.02 38.58
CA VAL A 588 -38.78 17.62 38.94
C VAL A 588 -39.36 16.68 37.89
N ASP A 589 -40.62 16.89 37.50
CA ASP A 589 -41.28 16.07 36.49
C ASP A 589 -40.59 16.20 35.12
N ALA A 590 -40.11 17.41 34.76
CA ALA A 590 -39.34 17.62 33.53
C ALA A 590 -38.00 16.88 33.54
N VAL A 591 -37.29 16.85 34.67
CA VAL A 591 -36.03 16.10 34.82
C VAL A 591 -36.29 14.60 34.74
N LEU A 592 -37.31 14.08 35.42
CA LEU A 592 -37.68 12.66 35.36
C LEU A 592 -38.09 12.26 33.94
N ALA A 593 -38.87 13.10 33.25
CA ALA A 593 -39.24 12.85 31.85
C ALA A 593 -37.99 12.80 30.94
N PHE A 594 -37.08 13.76 31.08
CA PHE A 594 -35.83 13.78 30.30
C PHE A 594 -34.94 12.56 30.60
N GLN A 595 -34.77 12.21 31.88
CA GLN A 595 -34.03 11.01 32.29
C GLN A 595 -34.68 9.75 31.71
N GLY A 596 -36.02 9.65 31.71
CA GLY A 596 -36.77 8.56 31.12
C GLY A 596 -36.51 8.44 29.62
N CYS A 597 -36.54 9.55 28.87
CA CYS A 597 -36.20 9.56 27.45
C CYS A 597 -34.77 9.07 27.18
N VAL A 598 -33.80 9.50 27.99
CA VAL A 598 -32.40 9.05 27.86
C VAL A 598 -32.27 7.56 28.18
N ALA A 599 -32.95 7.06 29.21
CA ALA A 599 -32.97 5.65 29.57
C ALA A 599 -33.57 4.79 28.43
N PHE A 600 -34.72 5.19 27.88
CA PHE A 600 -35.33 4.52 26.72
C PHE A 600 -34.43 4.51 25.49
N LEU A 601 -33.78 5.64 25.18
CA LEU A 601 -32.80 5.70 24.09
C LEU A 601 -31.69 4.67 24.31
N ASN A 602 -31.11 4.61 25.51
CA ASN A 602 -30.04 3.67 25.83
C ASN A 602 -30.51 2.20 25.80
N LEU A 603 -31.74 1.92 26.21
CA LEU A 603 -32.33 0.60 26.04
C LEU A 603 -32.42 0.21 24.57
N GLY A 604 -32.86 1.12 23.69
CA GLY A 604 -32.88 0.91 22.25
C GLY A 604 -31.48 0.67 21.66
N LEU A 605 -30.46 1.38 22.15
CA LEU A 605 -29.06 1.17 21.76
C LEU A 605 -28.52 -0.18 22.24
N LEU A 606 -28.88 -0.62 23.45
CA LEU A 606 -28.53 -1.94 23.97
C LEU A 606 -29.18 -3.05 23.14
N ILE A 607 -30.48 -2.93 22.86
CA ILE A 607 -31.20 -3.88 21.99
C ILE A 607 -30.53 -3.94 20.62
N SER A 608 -30.12 -2.80 20.06
CA SER A 608 -29.39 -2.75 18.79
C SER A 608 -28.04 -3.47 18.86
N HIS A 609 -27.27 -3.30 19.94
CA HIS A 609 -26.03 -4.04 20.17
C HIS A 609 -26.26 -5.54 20.29
N LEU A 610 -27.27 -5.95 21.06
CA LEU A 610 -27.63 -7.35 21.24
C LEU A 610 -28.10 -7.96 19.92
N TYR A 611 -28.95 -7.26 19.16
CA TYR A 611 -29.40 -7.70 17.84
C TYR A 611 -28.23 -7.89 16.88
N LEU A 612 -27.32 -6.91 16.79
CA LEU A 612 -26.12 -7.03 15.96
C LEU A 612 -25.22 -8.19 16.38
N THR A 613 -25.19 -8.51 17.68
CA THR A 613 -24.41 -9.65 18.20
C THR A 613 -25.10 -11.00 17.93
N VAL A 614 -26.43 -11.06 18.05
CA VAL A 614 -27.22 -12.30 17.98
C VAL A 614 -27.59 -12.67 16.55
N SER A 615 -28.07 -11.73 15.72
CA SER A 615 -28.54 -12.03 14.35
C SER A 615 -27.38 -12.41 13.39
N ARG A 616 -26.14 -12.36 13.87
CA ARG A 616 -24.93 -12.65 13.10
C ARG A 616 -24.30 -14.00 13.46
N ARG A 617 -24.85 -14.72 14.46
CA ARG A 617 -24.66 -16.16 14.64
C ARG A 617 -25.78 -16.89 13.92
#